data_AF-T0KQ63-F1
#
_entry.id   AF-T0KQ63-F1
#
_cell.length_a   1.000
_cell.length_b   1.000
_cell.length_c   1.000
_cell.angle_alpha   90.00
_cell.angle_beta   90.00
_cell.angle_gamma   90.00
#
_symmetry.space_group_name_H-M   'P 1'
#
loop_
_entity.id
_entity.type
_entity.pdbx_description
1 polymer ?
#
loop_
_entity_poly.entity_id
_entity_poly.type
_entity_poly.pdbx_seq_one_letter_code
_entity_poly.pdbx_strand_id
1 'polypeptide(L)'
;MVQNEGGNTIAGQPQSVDSREKHIFLVASSGSLNLHQIISTSQCTMDFSNNLRRGYRQLRGFWCYWFSIYKFSHCDFFEFEKFCLLGISDIKKGLPPDESPYKEEYFYEPRPATSKAPISPKEFKHIYYHYRKTSAADINVGYKPFTLMGQAPFYWPRFFKQLPPLFRKQIDGSLPTDTVPKIPQRLTRFDELSNNRETFWGLHAQEQISAMMVLIYALLAFMPSLAFCFIYWFGLGDKQPDLQNATTPLTISLTTFGLFMAYLVKH
;
A
#
# COMPACT_ATOMS: atom_id res chain seq x y z
N MET A 1 52.10 -17.52 51.40
CA MET A 1 52.34 -18.71 50.54
C MET A 1 50.98 -19.33 50.30
N VAL A 2 50.41 -19.37 49.08
CA VAL A 2 50.86 -18.94 47.73
C VAL A 2 49.67 -18.27 46.99
N GLN A 3 49.90 -17.72 45.79
CA GLN A 3 48.94 -17.17 44.81
C GLN A 3 47.67 -18.05 44.58
N ASN A 4 46.48 -17.52 44.21
CA ASN A 4 46.09 -16.82 42.95
C ASN A 4 46.24 -17.73 41.70
N GLU A 5 45.45 -17.67 40.62
CA GLU A 5 44.47 -16.68 40.11
C GLU A 5 42.99 -17.14 40.37
N GLY A 6 41.89 -16.89 39.64
CA GLY A 6 41.55 -16.12 38.41
C GLY A 6 40.52 -16.83 37.51
N GLY A 7 39.59 -16.11 36.85
CA GLY A 7 38.64 -16.75 35.90
C GLY A 7 37.40 -15.95 35.46
N ASN A 8 37.57 -14.91 34.66
CA ASN A 8 36.47 -14.20 33.98
C ASN A 8 36.09 -14.89 32.66
N THR A 9 34.81 -14.89 32.28
CA THR A 9 34.36 -15.09 30.89
C THR A 9 33.38 -13.99 30.50
N ILE A 10 33.60 -13.35 29.35
CA ILE A 10 32.99 -12.07 28.98
C ILE A 10 31.90 -12.25 27.90
N ALA A 11 30.92 -11.35 27.96
CA ALA A 11 29.81 -11.07 27.05
C ALA A 11 29.79 -11.73 25.64
N GLY A 12 28.65 -12.32 25.31
CA GLY A 12 28.13 -12.24 23.93
C GLY A 12 27.52 -10.85 23.70
N GLN A 13 28.18 -10.01 22.90
CA GLN A 13 27.65 -8.70 22.54
C GLN A 13 26.45 -8.82 21.57
N PRO A 14 25.40 -7.99 21.70
CA PRO A 14 24.44 -7.80 20.63
C PRO A 14 25.12 -7.15 19.41
N GLN A 15 24.54 -7.38 18.23
CA GLN A 15 25.11 -7.01 16.93
C GLN A 15 25.43 -5.50 16.82
N SER A 16 26.48 -5.17 16.06
CA SER A 16 26.90 -3.80 15.79
C SER A 16 25.81 -3.02 15.05
N VAL A 17 25.10 -2.14 15.77
CA VAL A 17 24.11 -1.23 15.19
C VAL A 17 24.85 -0.19 14.33
N ASP A 18 24.82 -0.40 13.01
CA ASP A 18 25.25 0.57 12.02
C ASP A 18 24.23 1.73 12.00
N SER A 19 24.49 2.76 12.82
CA SER A 19 23.61 3.90 13.08
C SER A 19 23.38 4.86 11.90
N ARG A 20 23.90 4.55 10.70
CA ARG A 20 23.63 5.34 9.50
C ARG A 20 22.16 5.20 9.08
N GLU A 21 21.57 6.28 8.59
CA GLU A 21 20.19 6.25 8.10
C GLU A 21 20.08 5.33 6.87
N LYS A 22 19.00 4.57 6.79
CA LYS A 22 18.76 3.58 5.72
C LYS A 22 17.36 3.75 5.15
N HIS A 23 17.24 3.82 3.83
CA HIS A 23 15.99 4.08 3.12
C HIS A 23 15.55 2.87 2.31
N ILE A 24 14.28 2.48 2.46
CA ILE A 24 13.56 1.54 1.58
C ILE A 24 12.75 2.37 0.60
N PHE A 25 12.96 2.16 -0.71
CA PHE A 25 12.19 2.83 -1.75
C PHE A 25 10.91 2.05 -2.04
N LEU A 26 9.75 2.71 -1.93
CA LEU A 26 8.45 2.18 -2.31
C LEU A 26 7.97 2.92 -3.55
N VAL A 27 7.75 2.20 -4.65
CA VAL A 27 7.20 2.74 -5.89
C VAL A 27 5.81 2.16 -6.12
N ALA A 28 4.87 2.97 -6.61
CA ALA A 28 3.54 2.49 -7.00
C ALA A 28 3.07 3.18 -8.29
N SER A 29 2.35 2.43 -9.13
CA SER A 29 1.67 2.99 -10.30
C SER A 29 0.35 3.65 -9.92
N SER A 30 0.17 4.91 -10.31
CA SER A 30 -1.08 5.66 -10.20
C SER A 30 -1.26 6.55 -11.44
N GLY A 31 -1.12 5.95 -12.62
CA GLY A 31 -1.04 6.63 -13.92
C GLY A 31 0.42 6.88 -14.34
N SER A 32 1.25 7.29 -13.39
CA SER A 32 2.73 7.23 -13.47
C SER A 32 3.29 6.39 -12.32
N LEU A 33 4.54 5.94 -12.43
CA LEU A 33 5.30 5.42 -11.30
C LEU A 33 5.71 6.58 -10.39
N ASN A 34 5.33 6.52 -9.11
CA ASN A 34 5.66 7.55 -8.12
C ASN A 34 6.42 6.90 -6.94
N LEU A 35 7.43 7.61 -6.40
CA LEU A 35 8.31 7.14 -5.33
C LEU A 35 7.91 7.68 -3.96
N HIS A 36 8.05 6.84 -2.94
CA HIS A 36 7.99 7.22 -1.52
C HIS A 36 9.16 6.57 -0.77
N GLN A 37 9.89 7.38 0.00
CA GLN A 37 11.09 6.95 0.72
C GLN A 37 10.74 6.60 2.18
N ILE A 38 10.82 5.32 2.54
CA ILE A 38 10.57 4.82 3.89
C ILE A 38 11.90 4.72 4.63
N ILE A 39 12.09 5.55 5.67
CA ILE A 39 13.19 5.35 6.63
C ILE A 39 13.03 3.97 7.26
N SER A 40 14.10 3.20 7.37
CA SER A 40 14.10 1.79 7.82
C SER A 40 15.01 1.51 9.03
N THR A 41 15.86 2.48 9.39
CA THR A 41 16.78 2.45 10.54
C THR A 41 16.09 1.94 11.79
N SER A 42 16.53 0.78 12.30
CA SER A 42 16.02 0.13 13.52
C SER A 42 14.50 -0.14 13.57
N GLN A 43 13.78 -0.16 12.44
CA GLN A 43 12.34 -0.40 12.44
C GLN A 43 12.00 -1.88 12.60
N CYS A 44 10.97 -2.18 13.42
CA CYS A 44 10.37 -3.50 13.44
C CYS A 44 9.32 -3.66 12.31
N THR A 45 8.93 -4.89 12.00
CA THR A 45 7.95 -5.20 10.94
C THR A 45 6.58 -4.54 11.17
N MET A 46 6.22 -4.19 12.41
CA MET A 46 4.98 -3.43 12.69
C MET A 46 5.07 -1.99 12.19
N ASP A 47 6.19 -1.33 12.45
CA ASP A 47 6.42 0.06 12.05
C ASP A 47 6.61 0.16 10.54
N PHE A 48 7.37 -0.77 9.97
CA PHE A 48 7.45 -0.95 8.52
C PHE A 48 6.06 -1.20 7.91
N SER A 49 5.21 -2.05 8.49
CA SER A 49 3.83 -2.27 8.02
C SER A 49 2.97 -0.99 8.07
N ASN A 50 3.11 -0.18 9.13
CA ASN A 50 2.44 1.11 9.26
C ASN A 50 2.95 2.12 8.21
N ASN A 51 4.25 2.18 7.97
CA ASN A 51 4.89 3.06 6.99
C ASN A 51 4.62 2.64 5.54
N LEU A 52 4.61 1.34 5.24
CA LEU A 52 4.18 0.78 3.95
C LEU A 52 2.73 1.17 3.63
N ARG A 53 1.83 1.05 4.62
CA ARG A 53 0.44 1.49 4.50
C ARG A 53 0.30 3.00 4.34
N ARG A 54 1.14 3.81 5.00
CA ARG A 54 1.23 5.26 4.77
C ARG A 54 1.65 5.57 3.34
N GLY A 55 2.82 5.08 2.94
CA GLY A 55 3.46 5.40 1.66
C GLY A 55 2.56 5.04 0.48
N TYR A 56 2.06 3.80 0.44
CA TYR A 56 1.13 3.36 -0.61
C TYR A 56 -0.14 4.22 -0.67
N ARG A 57 -0.71 4.62 0.48
CA ARG A 57 -1.88 5.52 0.52
C ARG A 57 -1.55 6.95 0.08
N GLN A 58 -0.31 7.43 0.29
CA GLN A 58 0.13 8.73 -0.22
C GLN A 58 0.33 8.69 -1.74
N LEU A 59 1.06 7.68 -2.23
CA LEU A 59 1.33 7.47 -3.67
C LEU A 59 0.05 7.33 -4.51
N ARG A 60 -0.94 6.63 -3.97
CA ARG A 60 -2.22 6.38 -4.64
C ARG A 60 -3.19 7.57 -4.57
N GLY A 61 -2.90 8.57 -3.75
CA GLY A 61 -3.81 9.69 -3.47
C GLY A 61 -5.12 9.28 -2.79
N PHE A 62 -5.95 10.26 -2.44
CA PHE A 62 -7.18 10.02 -1.67
C PHE A 62 -8.24 9.23 -2.46
N TRP A 63 -8.61 9.72 -3.66
CA TRP A 63 -9.75 9.19 -4.41
C TRP A 63 -9.49 7.76 -4.90
N CYS A 64 -8.34 7.51 -5.53
CA CYS A 64 -7.99 6.17 -6.00
C CYS A 64 -7.72 5.20 -4.83
N TYR A 65 -7.37 5.66 -3.62
CA TYR A 65 -7.29 4.77 -2.46
C TYR A 65 -8.67 4.23 -2.03
N TRP A 66 -9.72 5.06 -2.01
CA TRP A 66 -11.04 4.67 -1.51
C TRP A 66 -11.99 4.12 -2.58
N PHE A 67 -11.99 4.67 -3.79
CA PHE A 67 -12.98 4.41 -4.84
C PHE A 67 -12.43 3.59 -6.03
N SER A 68 -11.26 2.97 -5.88
CA SER A 68 -10.72 2.08 -6.88
C SER A 68 -11.21 0.64 -6.68
N ILE A 69 -11.53 -0.04 -7.79
CA ILE A 69 -11.74 -1.49 -7.84
C ILE A 69 -10.49 -2.26 -7.46
N TYR A 70 -9.31 -1.69 -7.70
CA TYR A 70 -8.02 -2.30 -7.36
C TYR A 70 -7.70 -2.09 -5.88
N LYS A 71 -6.91 -3.00 -5.31
CA LYS A 71 -6.38 -2.91 -3.94
C LYS A 71 -4.95 -3.44 -3.90
N PHE A 72 -4.16 -3.02 -2.90
CA PHE A 72 -2.85 -3.60 -2.62
C PHE A 72 -2.87 -5.14 -2.64
N SER A 73 -1.87 -5.73 -3.27
CA SER A 73 -1.70 -7.19 -3.35
C SER A 73 -0.46 -7.64 -2.60
N HIS A 74 0.70 -7.17 -3.03
CA HIS A 74 2.01 -7.48 -2.50
C HIS A 74 3.02 -6.42 -2.98
N CYS A 75 4.26 -6.51 -2.53
CA CYS A 75 5.36 -5.84 -3.22
C CYS A 75 6.16 -6.87 -4.03
N ASP A 76 6.65 -6.43 -5.19
CA ASP A 76 7.73 -7.06 -5.92
C ASP A 76 9.03 -6.30 -5.69
N PHE A 77 10.18 -6.95 -5.82
CA PHE A 77 11.49 -6.30 -5.82
C PHE A 77 11.88 -5.93 -7.25
N PHE A 78 12.28 -4.68 -7.48
CA PHE A 78 12.56 -4.14 -8.82
C PHE A 78 13.74 -3.16 -8.80
N GLU A 79 14.45 -3.11 -9.92
CA GLU A 79 15.28 -1.97 -10.32
C GLU A 79 14.43 -0.97 -11.10
N PHE A 80 14.65 0.31 -10.82
CA PHE A 80 14.03 1.45 -11.47
C PHE A 80 15.12 2.37 -12.02
N GLU A 81 14.86 2.98 -13.19
CA GLU A 81 15.64 4.11 -13.69
C GLU A 81 14.85 5.40 -13.43
N LYS A 82 15.50 6.42 -12.88
CA LYS A 82 15.05 7.80 -13.04
C LYS A 82 15.63 8.34 -14.35
N PHE A 83 14.76 8.72 -15.27
CA PHE A 83 15.18 9.22 -16.59
C PHE A 83 15.05 10.74 -16.77
N CYS A 84 14.28 11.42 -15.90
CA CYS A 84 14.19 12.88 -15.80
C CYS A 84 13.60 13.33 -14.45
N LEU A 85 13.43 14.64 -14.25
CA LEU A 85 12.68 15.22 -13.12
C LEU A 85 11.30 14.53 -12.95
N LEU A 86 11.08 13.87 -11.81
CA LEU A 86 9.90 13.05 -11.47
C LEU A 86 9.60 11.86 -12.42
N GLY A 87 10.39 11.62 -13.46
CA GLY A 87 10.21 10.52 -14.41
C GLY A 87 10.93 9.25 -13.97
N ILE A 88 10.16 8.22 -13.62
CA ILE A 88 10.65 6.91 -13.17
C ILE A 88 10.08 5.81 -14.07
N SER A 89 10.93 4.84 -14.45
CA SER A 89 10.57 3.64 -15.22
C SER A 89 11.12 2.39 -14.53
N ASP A 90 10.36 1.28 -14.55
CA ASP A 90 10.82 -0.02 -14.08
C ASP A 90 11.70 -0.72 -15.14
N ILE A 91 12.88 -1.22 -14.73
CA ILE A 91 13.86 -1.86 -15.63
C ILE A 91 13.72 -3.38 -15.59
N LYS A 92 13.86 -3.98 -14.40
CA LYS A 92 13.83 -5.44 -14.21
C LYS A 92 13.46 -5.82 -12.78
N LYS A 93 12.80 -6.97 -12.66
CA LYS A 93 12.46 -7.61 -11.39
C LYS A 93 13.68 -8.31 -10.80
N GLY A 94 14.02 -8.08 -9.54
CA GLY A 94 15.19 -8.67 -8.89
C GLY A 94 15.62 -7.96 -7.59
N LEU A 95 16.84 -8.25 -7.13
CA LEU A 95 17.52 -7.59 -6.00
C LEU A 95 18.83 -6.95 -6.48
N PRO A 96 19.40 -5.97 -5.73
CA PRO A 96 20.69 -5.36 -6.08
C PRO A 96 21.80 -6.43 -6.20
N PRO A 97 22.66 -6.37 -7.24
CA PRO A 97 23.76 -7.33 -7.41
C PRO A 97 24.80 -7.20 -6.29
N ASP A 98 25.59 -8.26 -6.06
CA ASP A 98 26.67 -8.29 -5.05
C ASP A 98 28.00 -7.67 -5.57
N GLU A 99 27.87 -6.70 -6.48
CA GLU A 99 28.93 -6.00 -7.21
C GLU A 99 29.03 -4.54 -6.72
N SER A 100 30.23 -3.94 -6.74
CA SER A 100 30.40 -2.51 -6.42
C SER A 100 29.85 -1.65 -7.56
N PRO A 101 29.12 -0.54 -7.31
CA PRO A 101 28.88 0.11 -6.00
C PRO A 101 27.71 -0.48 -5.19
N TYR A 102 26.79 -1.23 -5.82
CA TYR A 102 25.55 -1.70 -5.18
C TYR A 102 25.77 -2.49 -3.89
N LYS A 103 26.86 -3.26 -3.81
CA LYS A 103 27.29 -4.01 -2.62
C LYS A 103 27.50 -3.13 -1.39
N GLU A 104 27.99 -1.91 -1.57
CA GLU A 104 28.37 -0.97 -0.52
C GLU A 104 27.23 0.01 -0.19
N GLU A 105 26.41 0.36 -1.20
CA GLU A 105 25.26 1.26 -1.03
C GLU A 105 24.03 0.57 -0.41
N TYR A 106 23.77 -0.69 -0.77
CA TYR A 106 22.57 -1.44 -0.37
C TYR A 106 22.87 -2.52 0.66
N PHE A 107 21.89 -2.76 1.55
CA PHE A 107 21.92 -3.75 2.62
C PHE A 107 20.63 -4.58 2.57
N TYR A 108 20.76 -5.91 2.53
CA TYR A 108 19.64 -6.86 2.60
C TYR A 108 20.12 -8.28 2.89
N GLU A 109 19.22 -9.15 3.34
CA GLU A 109 19.44 -10.58 3.62
C GLU A 109 18.41 -11.49 2.89
N PRO A 110 18.77 -12.71 2.45
CA PRO A 110 20.13 -13.23 2.34
C PRO A 110 20.90 -12.56 1.19
N ARG A 111 22.22 -12.41 1.37
CA ARG A 111 23.17 -12.01 0.33
C ARG A 111 24.18 -13.16 0.13
N PRO A 112 24.56 -13.54 -1.10
CA PRO A 112 24.08 -13.01 -2.39
C PRO A 112 22.58 -13.27 -2.63
N ALA A 113 21.98 -12.47 -3.51
CA ALA A 113 20.57 -12.59 -3.86
C ALA A 113 20.21 -14.01 -4.33
N THR A 114 19.28 -14.65 -3.63
CA THR A 114 18.71 -15.92 -4.09
C THR A 114 17.85 -15.67 -5.33
N SER A 115 17.86 -16.62 -6.29
CA SER A 115 17.04 -16.54 -7.52
C SER A 115 15.53 -16.35 -7.27
N LYS A 116 15.07 -16.69 -6.06
CA LYS A 116 13.70 -16.48 -5.56
C LYS A 116 13.68 -15.29 -4.59
N ALA A 117 12.70 -14.40 -4.77
CA ALA A 117 12.46 -13.25 -3.90
C ALA A 117 12.35 -13.67 -2.40
N PRO A 118 12.96 -12.90 -1.47
CA PRO A 118 13.14 -13.31 -0.07
C PRO A 118 11.87 -13.16 0.79
N ILE A 119 10.94 -12.28 0.38
CA ILE A 119 9.61 -12.13 0.99
C ILE A 119 8.58 -12.63 -0.02
N SER A 120 7.62 -13.45 0.43
CA SER A 120 6.60 -13.99 -0.48
C SER A 120 5.43 -13.01 -0.71
N PRO A 121 4.73 -13.07 -1.86
CA PRO A 121 3.52 -12.26 -2.08
C PRO A 121 2.43 -12.45 -1.01
N LYS A 122 2.31 -13.67 -0.45
CA LYS A 122 1.39 -13.95 0.67
C LYS A 122 1.83 -13.29 1.97
N GLU A 123 3.13 -13.21 2.22
CA GLU A 123 3.74 -12.57 3.38
C GLU A 123 3.60 -11.05 3.30
N PHE A 124 3.90 -10.41 2.16
CA PHE A 124 3.61 -8.97 1.97
C PHE A 124 2.12 -8.66 2.17
N LYS A 125 1.22 -9.51 1.67
CA LYS A 125 -0.23 -9.38 1.89
C LYS A 125 -0.60 -9.52 3.37
N HIS A 126 0.02 -10.46 4.09
CA HIS A 126 -0.12 -10.60 5.55
C HIS A 126 0.34 -9.34 6.27
N ILE A 127 1.59 -8.89 6.03
CA ILE A 127 2.20 -7.71 6.65
C ILE A 127 1.34 -6.46 6.42
N TYR A 128 0.88 -6.21 5.18
CA TYR A 128 0.06 -5.04 4.85
C TYR A 128 -1.34 -5.10 5.47
N TYR A 129 -2.02 -6.25 5.41
CA TYR A 129 -3.39 -6.40 5.92
C TYR A 129 -3.48 -6.72 7.41
N HIS A 130 -2.38 -7.05 8.07
CA HIS A 130 -2.29 -7.14 9.52
C HIS A 130 -2.81 -5.84 10.17
N TYR A 131 -3.50 -5.99 11.29
CA TYR A 131 -4.09 -4.90 12.05
C TYR A 131 -4.00 -5.21 13.54
N ARG A 132 -3.02 -4.62 14.22
CA ARG A 132 -3.09 -4.52 15.68
C ARG A 132 -4.02 -3.36 16.02
N LYS A 133 -4.99 -3.61 16.90
CA LYS A 133 -5.85 -2.59 17.50
C LYS A 133 -4.97 -1.69 18.39
N THR A 134 -4.43 -0.61 17.84
CA THR A 134 -3.71 0.44 18.59
C THR A 134 -4.62 0.96 19.70
N SER A 135 -4.05 1.19 20.88
CA SER A 135 -4.82 1.74 21.99
C SER A 135 -5.15 3.20 21.71
N ALA A 136 -6.18 3.75 22.35
CA ALA A 136 -6.61 5.13 22.11
C ALA A 136 -5.51 6.17 22.41
N ALA A 137 -4.49 5.80 23.20
CA ALA A 137 -3.32 6.63 23.51
C ALA A 137 -2.39 6.86 22.30
N ASP A 138 -2.28 5.91 21.36
CA ASP A 138 -1.31 5.94 20.25
C ASP A 138 -1.68 6.98 19.17
N ILE A 139 -2.88 7.55 19.24
CA ILE A 139 -3.51 8.35 18.17
C ILE A 139 -2.86 9.76 18.01
N ASN A 140 -2.01 10.19 18.94
CA ASN A 140 -1.35 11.51 18.90
C ASN A 140 -0.27 11.68 17.81
N VAL A 141 0.10 10.63 17.07
CA VAL A 141 1.13 10.70 16.02
C VAL A 141 0.60 11.36 14.73
N GLY A 142 0.41 12.68 14.76
CA GLY A 142 0.78 13.58 13.65
C GLY A 142 -0.05 13.63 12.36
N TYR A 143 -1.13 12.86 12.16
CA TYR A 143 -1.91 12.92 10.89
C TYR A 143 -3.14 13.84 10.95
N LYS A 144 -3.00 15.03 10.37
CA LYS A 144 -4.13 15.80 9.82
C LYS A 144 -4.21 15.51 8.31
N PRO A 145 -5.22 14.78 7.80
CA PRO A 145 -5.27 14.37 6.38
C PRO A 145 -5.67 15.49 5.41
N PHE A 146 -5.88 16.71 5.91
CA PHE A 146 -6.26 17.90 5.13
C PHE A 146 -5.55 19.13 5.69
N THR A 147 -4.49 19.58 5.00
CA THR A 147 -3.86 20.91 5.17
C THR A 147 -3.37 21.50 3.84
N LEU A 148 -3.66 20.85 2.69
CA LEU A 148 -3.23 21.29 1.35
C LEU A 148 -4.39 21.28 0.33
N MET A 149 -5.54 21.78 0.77
CA MET A 149 -6.55 22.45 -0.07
C MET A 149 -7.15 23.59 0.78
N GLY A 150 -7.42 24.73 0.15
CA GLY A 150 -7.68 25.98 0.87
C GLY A 150 -9.02 26.05 1.60
N GLN A 151 -8.98 26.51 2.86
CA GLN A 151 -9.99 27.29 3.58
C GLN A 151 -11.50 27.01 3.34
N ALA A 152 -11.90 25.76 3.10
CA ALA A 152 -13.30 25.35 3.01
C ALA A 152 -13.66 24.43 4.20
N PRO A 153 -14.63 24.78 5.07
CA PRO A 153 -15.02 23.97 6.23
C PRO A 153 -15.93 22.80 5.82
N PHE A 154 -15.39 21.84 5.07
CA PHE A 154 -16.12 20.65 4.66
C PHE A 154 -16.35 19.73 5.88
N TYR A 155 -17.57 19.77 6.43
CA TYR A 155 -18.00 18.97 7.59
C TYR A 155 -18.09 17.48 7.24
N TRP A 156 -16.94 16.81 7.14
CA TRP A 156 -16.87 15.36 6.94
C TRP A 156 -17.40 14.64 8.18
N PRO A 157 -18.53 13.90 8.11
CA PRO A 157 -19.12 13.29 9.30
C PRO A 157 -18.19 12.24 9.92
N ARG A 158 -18.15 12.20 11.26
CA ARG A 158 -17.24 11.36 12.07
C ARG A 158 -17.22 9.88 11.64
N PHE A 159 -18.36 9.39 11.14
CA PHE A 159 -18.53 8.12 10.43
C PHE A 159 -17.33 7.71 9.54
N PHE A 160 -16.86 8.57 8.64
CA PHE A 160 -15.74 8.23 7.74
C PHE A 160 -14.36 8.19 8.41
N LYS A 161 -14.22 8.66 9.66
CA LYS A 161 -13.02 8.44 10.48
C LYS A 161 -13.09 7.12 11.28
N GLN A 162 -14.28 6.53 11.41
CA GLN A 162 -14.56 5.33 12.21
C GLN A 162 -14.97 4.11 11.39
N LEU A 163 -15.25 4.27 10.09
CA LEU A 163 -15.27 3.18 9.13
C LEU A 163 -13.85 2.61 8.95
N PRO A 164 -13.52 1.41 9.46
CA PRO A 164 -12.57 0.57 8.76
C PRO A 164 -13.15 0.30 7.35
N PRO A 165 -12.32 0.03 6.33
CA PRO A 165 -12.83 -0.54 5.09
C PRO A 165 -13.58 -1.83 5.45
N LEU A 166 -14.91 -1.84 5.23
CA LEU A 166 -15.91 -2.72 5.87
C LEU A 166 -15.66 -4.23 5.74
N PHE A 167 -14.73 -4.63 4.88
CA PHE A 167 -14.42 -6.02 4.54
C PHE A 167 -12.91 -6.32 4.70
N ARG A 168 -12.20 -5.63 5.61
CA ARG A 168 -10.83 -5.98 5.99
C ARG A 168 -10.86 -7.28 6.79
N LYS A 169 -10.69 -8.43 6.11
CA LYS A 169 -10.48 -9.72 6.77
C LYS A 169 -9.35 -9.57 7.80
N GLN A 170 -9.70 -9.73 9.07
CA GLN A 170 -8.72 -9.78 10.15
C GLN A 170 -7.78 -10.96 9.90
N ILE A 171 -6.48 -10.70 9.99
CA ILE A 171 -5.44 -11.73 9.84
C ILE A 171 -4.75 -11.83 11.20
N ASP A 172 -5.29 -12.70 12.04
CA ASP A 172 -4.77 -12.99 13.37
C ASP A 172 -3.56 -13.91 13.23
N GLY A 173 -2.38 -13.33 13.43
CA GLY A 173 -1.09 -14.01 13.36
C GLY A 173 0.02 -13.05 13.78
N SER A 174 1.07 -13.55 14.43
CA SER A 174 2.25 -12.76 14.73
C SER A 174 2.90 -12.26 13.44
N LEU A 175 3.38 -11.01 13.44
CA LEU A 175 4.20 -10.53 12.34
C LEU A 175 5.59 -11.20 12.41
N PRO A 176 6.14 -11.67 11.27
CA PRO A 176 7.54 -12.08 11.20
C PRO A 176 8.48 -10.92 11.59
N THR A 177 9.45 -11.18 12.46
CA THR A 177 10.41 -10.17 12.93
C THR A 177 11.53 -9.89 11.92
N ASP A 178 11.76 -10.82 11.00
CA ASP A 178 12.89 -10.87 10.06
C ASP A 178 12.57 -10.26 8.67
N THR A 179 11.43 -9.59 8.50
CA THR A 179 11.02 -8.98 7.23
C THR A 179 11.89 -7.78 6.84
N VAL A 180 12.14 -6.85 7.77
CA VAL A 180 12.82 -5.57 7.48
C VAL A 180 14.25 -5.74 6.93
N PRO A 181 15.10 -6.66 7.43
CA PRO A 181 16.42 -6.92 6.81
C PRO A 181 16.34 -7.64 5.45
N LYS A 182 15.21 -8.26 5.07
CA LYS A 182 15.05 -8.91 3.74
C LYS A 182 14.79 -7.94 2.58
N ILE A 183 14.63 -6.65 2.87
CA ILE A 183 14.29 -5.62 1.88
C ILE A 183 15.57 -4.85 1.52
N PRO A 184 15.83 -4.52 0.24
CA PRO A 184 16.94 -3.64 -0.11
C PRO A 184 16.77 -2.26 0.56
N GLN A 185 17.67 -1.97 1.49
CA GLN A 185 17.81 -0.67 2.15
C GLN A 185 19.05 0.04 1.61
N ARG A 186 18.94 1.29 1.17
CA ARG A 186 20.09 2.10 0.70
C ARG A 186 20.51 3.10 1.77
N LEU A 187 21.83 3.34 1.94
CA LEU A 187 22.33 4.38 2.84
C LEU A 187 21.99 5.81 2.37
N THR A 188 22.02 6.04 1.06
CA THR A 188 21.81 7.37 0.47
C THR A 188 20.32 7.63 0.25
N ARG A 189 19.82 8.75 0.76
CA ARG A 189 18.49 9.27 0.41
C ARG A 189 18.43 9.59 -1.09
N PHE A 190 17.34 9.24 -1.76
CA PHE A 190 17.17 9.50 -3.19
C PHE A 190 16.84 10.98 -3.45
N ASP A 191 17.51 11.60 -4.42
CA ASP A 191 17.21 12.97 -4.83
C ASP A 191 16.16 12.98 -5.95
N GLU A 192 14.92 13.29 -5.58
CA GLU A 192 13.79 13.40 -6.50
C GLU A 192 13.87 14.65 -7.41
N LEU A 193 14.62 15.69 -7.03
CA LEU A 193 14.71 16.98 -7.72
C LEU A 193 15.92 17.13 -8.65
N SER A 194 16.97 16.33 -8.46
CA SER A 194 18.05 16.14 -9.44
C SER A 194 17.51 15.82 -10.84
N ASN A 195 18.11 16.35 -11.90
CA ASN A 195 17.80 15.93 -13.29
C ASN A 195 18.79 14.88 -13.84
N ASN A 196 19.65 14.33 -12.98
CA ASN A 196 20.58 13.27 -13.36
C ASN A 196 19.83 11.93 -13.49
N ARG A 197 20.33 11.06 -14.38
CA ARG A 197 19.87 9.67 -14.42
C ARG A 197 20.47 8.89 -13.27
N GLU A 198 19.64 8.09 -12.61
CA GLU A 198 20.05 7.28 -11.46
C GLU A 198 19.24 5.98 -11.42
N THR A 199 19.94 4.84 -11.26
CA THR A 199 19.30 3.53 -11.05
C THR A 199 19.16 3.24 -9.56
N PHE A 200 18.01 2.72 -9.14
CA PHE A 200 17.76 2.39 -7.75
C PHE A 200 16.90 1.13 -7.58
N TRP A 201 17.10 0.42 -6.48
CA TRP A 201 16.39 -0.83 -6.17
C TRP A 201 15.37 -0.62 -5.06
N GLY A 202 14.17 -1.16 -5.22
CA GLY A 202 13.08 -0.95 -4.27
C GLY A 202 11.92 -1.94 -4.40
N LEU A 203 10.82 -1.58 -3.73
CA LEU A 203 9.57 -2.31 -3.70
C LEU A 203 8.56 -1.72 -4.68
N HIS A 204 8.20 -2.45 -5.73
CA HIS A 204 7.05 -2.10 -6.58
C HIS A 204 5.76 -2.62 -5.92
N ALA A 205 4.85 -1.72 -5.54
CA ALA A 205 3.55 -2.08 -4.95
C ALA A 205 2.58 -2.58 -6.03
N GLN A 206 2.40 -3.90 -6.09
CA GLN A 206 1.48 -4.55 -7.03
C GLN A 206 0.04 -4.49 -6.52
N GLU A 207 -0.91 -4.21 -7.42
CA GLU A 207 -2.34 -4.20 -7.12
C GLU A 207 -3.05 -5.47 -7.61
N GLN A 208 -4.29 -5.68 -7.16
CA GLN A 208 -5.18 -6.75 -7.63
C GLN A 208 -6.61 -6.22 -7.71
N ILE A 209 -7.40 -6.67 -8.69
CA ILE A 209 -8.84 -6.36 -8.74
C ILE A 209 -9.52 -6.95 -7.50
N SER A 210 -10.38 -6.17 -6.86
CA SER A 210 -11.16 -6.60 -5.70
C SER A 210 -12.57 -7.00 -6.14
N ALA A 211 -12.82 -8.30 -6.27
CA ALA A 211 -14.16 -8.84 -6.61
C ALA A 211 -15.30 -8.26 -5.73
N MET A 212 -15.03 -7.96 -4.46
CA MET A 212 -15.99 -7.30 -3.56
C MET A 212 -16.28 -5.85 -3.95
N MET A 213 -15.27 -5.08 -4.41
CA MET A 213 -15.53 -3.73 -4.93
C MET A 213 -16.25 -3.80 -6.27
N VAL A 214 -15.88 -4.74 -7.14
CA VAL A 214 -16.58 -5.00 -8.41
C VAL A 214 -18.06 -5.31 -8.17
N LEU A 215 -18.38 -6.14 -7.17
CA LEU A 215 -19.75 -6.41 -6.76
C LEU A 215 -20.47 -5.16 -6.23
N ILE A 216 -19.80 -4.34 -5.40
CA ILE A 216 -20.36 -3.07 -4.90
C ILE A 216 -20.66 -2.11 -6.07
N TYR A 217 -19.77 -1.99 -7.05
CA TYR A 217 -19.99 -1.13 -8.23
C TYR A 217 -21.04 -1.68 -9.19
N ALA A 218 -21.14 -3.01 -9.35
CA ALA A 218 -22.23 -3.64 -10.10
C ALA A 218 -23.59 -3.37 -9.42
N LEU A 219 -23.69 -3.57 -8.10
CA LEU A 219 -24.90 -3.24 -7.34
C LEU A 219 -25.23 -1.74 -7.40
N LEU A 220 -24.22 -0.87 -7.37
CA LEU A 220 -24.39 0.58 -7.55
C LEU A 220 -24.93 0.94 -8.94
N ALA A 221 -24.47 0.26 -10.00
CA ALA A 221 -25.01 0.43 -11.35
C ALA A 221 -26.49 0.00 -11.47
N PHE A 222 -26.93 -0.98 -10.68
CA PHE A 222 -28.35 -1.37 -10.61
C PHE A 222 -29.21 -0.54 -9.65
N MET A 223 -28.64 0.42 -8.90
CA MET A 223 -29.42 1.26 -7.96
C MET A 223 -30.58 2.04 -8.59
N PRO A 224 -30.53 2.56 -9.84
CA PRO A 224 -31.69 3.22 -10.45
C PRO A 224 -32.89 2.27 -10.61
N SER A 225 -32.65 1.04 -11.10
CA SER A 225 -33.68 0.02 -11.21
C SER A 225 -34.16 -0.46 -9.84
N LEU A 226 -33.26 -0.69 -8.88
CA LEU A 226 -33.62 -1.11 -7.53
C LEU A 226 -34.47 -0.06 -6.81
N ALA A 227 -34.10 1.23 -6.91
CA ALA A 227 -34.84 2.33 -6.31
C ALA A 227 -36.27 2.45 -6.90
N PHE A 228 -36.42 2.30 -8.23
CA PHE A 228 -37.74 2.23 -8.85
C PHE A 228 -38.56 1.05 -8.32
N CYS A 229 -37.98 -0.14 -8.24
CA CYS A 229 -38.64 -1.33 -7.67
C CYS A 229 -39.04 -1.12 -6.20
N PHE A 230 -38.23 -0.43 -5.39
CA PHE A 230 -38.58 -0.09 -4.01
C PHE A 230 -39.75 0.90 -3.92
N ILE A 231 -39.74 1.98 -4.71
CA ILE A 231 -40.84 2.97 -4.75
C ILE A 231 -42.14 2.29 -5.18
N TYR A 232 -42.08 1.43 -6.19
CA TYR A 232 -43.19 0.62 -6.68
C TYR A 232 -43.73 -0.33 -5.60
N TRP A 233 -42.86 -1.13 -4.97
CA TRP A 233 -43.25 -2.14 -3.97
C TRP A 233 -43.90 -1.53 -2.72
N PHE A 234 -43.44 -0.35 -2.29
CA PHE A 234 -44.01 0.36 -1.15
C PHE A 234 -45.18 1.30 -1.51
N GLY A 235 -45.62 1.34 -2.78
CA GLY A 235 -46.75 2.16 -3.21
C GLY A 235 -46.54 3.67 -3.04
N LEU A 236 -45.28 4.13 -3.11
CA LEU A 236 -44.87 5.52 -2.88
C LEU A 236 -44.93 6.40 -4.15
N GLY A 237 -45.47 5.87 -5.25
CA GLY A 237 -45.66 6.58 -6.52
C GLY A 237 -47.13 6.66 -6.93
N ASP A 238 -47.39 7.26 -8.09
CA ASP A 238 -48.75 7.47 -8.60
C ASP A 238 -49.52 6.18 -8.89
N LYS A 239 -50.86 6.27 -8.79
CA LYS A 239 -51.78 5.13 -8.80
C LYS A 239 -51.95 4.41 -10.15
N GLN A 240 -51.22 4.79 -11.19
CA GLN A 240 -51.24 4.12 -12.49
C GLN A 240 -49.83 3.69 -12.90
N PRO A 241 -49.49 2.39 -12.79
CA PRO A 241 -48.17 1.88 -13.10
C PRO A 241 -48.00 1.69 -14.62
N ASP A 242 -47.43 2.68 -15.30
CA ASP A 242 -47.02 2.53 -16.70
C ASP A 242 -45.71 1.73 -16.81
N LEU A 243 -45.75 0.66 -17.61
CA LEU A 243 -44.59 -0.17 -17.94
C LEU A 243 -43.49 0.62 -18.64
N GLN A 244 -43.83 1.68 -19.40
CA GLN A 244 -42.85 2.55 -20.05
C GLN A 244 -42.00 3.33 -19.03
N ASN A 245 -42.57 3.71 -17.88
CA ASN A 245 -41.83 4.40 -16.83
C ASN A 245 -40.79 3.46 -16.16
N ALA A 246 -41.05 2.14 -16.16
CA ALA A 246 -40.13 1.13 -15.64
C ALA A 246 -38.94 0.82 -16.57
N THR A 247 -39.07 0.99 -17.89
CA THR A 247 -37.96 0.69 -18.84
C THR A 247 -36.85 1.72 -18.76
N THR A 248 -37.14 2.97 -18.39
CA THR A 248 -36.17 4.06 -18.26
C THR A 248 -35.05 3.76 -17.22
N PRO A 249 -35.34 3.52 -15.92
CA PRO A 249 -34.32 3.21 -14.93
C PRO A 249 -33.62 1.87 -15.19
N LEU A 250 -34.30 0.89 -15.80
CA LEU A 250 -33.70 -0.36 -16.24
C LEU A 250 -32.65 -0.14 -17.33
N THR A 251 -32.97 0.68 -18.35
CA THR A 251 -32.08 0.99 -19.47
C THR A 251 -30.83 1.74 -19.01
N ILE A 252 -31.00 2.73 -18.12
CA ILE A 252 -29.89 3.42 -17.45
C ILE A 252 -29.00 2.41 -16.72
N SER A 253 -29.59 1.54 -15.89
CA SER A 253 -28.85 0.55 -15.10
C SER A 253 -28.04 -0.41 -15.97
N LEU A 254 -28.65 -0.94 -17.05
CA LEU A 254 -27.99 -1.82 -18.02
C LEU A 254 -26.87 -1.11 -18.78
N THR A 255 -27.06 0.17 -19.14
CA THR A 255 -26.04 0.97 -19.84
C THR A 255 -24.85 1.26 -18.92
N THR A 256 -25.08 1.68 -17.68
CA THR A 256 -24.02 1.91 -16.68
C THR A 256 -23.28 0.63 -16.35
N PHE A 257 -23.98 -0.50 -16.19
CA PHE A 257 -23.36 -1.80 -15.98
C PHE A 257 -22.52 -2.25 -17.20
N GLY A 258 -23.03 -2.09 -18.41
CA GLY A 258 -22.31 -2.40 -19.65
C GLY A 258 -21.03 -1.60 -19.82
N LEU A 259 -21.07 -0.29 -19.55
CA LEU A 259 -19.88 0.58 -19.57
C LEU A 259 -18.87 0.18 -18.48
N PHE A 260 -19.33 -0.17 -17.28
CA PHE A 260 -18.47 -0.65 -16.20
C PHE A 260 -17.80 -1.99 -16.54
N MET A 261 -18.53 -2.94 -17.11
CA MET A 261 -17.98 -4.22 -17.57
C MET A 261 -17.00 -4.02 -18.74
N ALA A 262 -17.26 -3.10 -19.67
CA ALA A 262 -16.32 -2.78 -20.75
C ALA A 262 -15.01 -2.17 -20.22
N TYR A 263 -15.08 -1.33 -19.18
CA TYR A 263 -13.90 -0.85 -18.46
C TYR A 263 -13.12 -1.97 -17.77
N LEU A 264 -13.82 -2.92 -17.12
CA LEU A 264 -13.21 -4.09 -16.46
C LEU A 264 -12.57 -5.10 -17.43
N VAL A 265 -13.00 -5.18 -18.69
CA VAL A 265 -12.38 -6.07 -19.69
C VAL A 265 -11.12 -5.47 -20.31
N LYS A 266 -10.92 -4.15 -20.17
CA LYS A 266 -9.76 -3.42 -20.72
C LYS A 266 -8.51 -3.45 -19.83
N HIS A 267 -8.65 -3.77 -18.54
CA HIS A 267 -7.61 -3.56 -17.52
C HIS A 267 -7.49 -4.75 -16.55
#